data_AF-A0A1G5BFS0-F1
#
_entry.id   AF-A0A1G5BFS0-F1
#
_cell.length_a   1.000
_cell.length_b   1.000
_cell.length_c   1.000
_cell.angle_alpha   90.00
_cell.angle_beta   90.00
_cell.angle_gamma   90.00
#
_symmetry.space_group_name_H-M   'P 1'
#
loop_
_entity.id
_entity.type
_entity.pdbx_description
1 polymer ?
#
loop_
_entity_poly.entity_id
_entity_poly.type
_entity_poly.pdbx_seq_one_letter_code
_entity_poly.pdbx_strand_id
1 'polypeptide(L)'
;MIKKVRGVIWFGMMAFLSMLFIPFLASETLAVDEGPKIVECRVSAENPCVTWYLTGLSGKIDNAEAYTGSDEVAIDEFGTVGEAGAPATHTLILVDNSDRMKGNSGAVATILTRIIWNHEPNEKFIVVTMDPNAEALTEMTGNYDEVRSAVSSLAYGKHTTSLRNVLYSQLEALAAYEDECFDRAIVISDGTDESVMGVTYDELLDLVGSKEYGCPVVTIGFYNKASVNGLERLFALSRKSKAPYYSVADYENVEDIADSINDEYSDIRYFRFGLQDEYRDGCERSIGLHLEQGETEYMLSNSMVIPLASYEEIKNLSQIRKDAAEEERLKKEELENRLNSLDAITAELGDKSVSDNSLFFSLASEEDDEETEPLTFRQAVFRIITENGTWIAIIFLIMLVSYIVTTGRNRRMNGKFEEEKVEDTNIMHMDGYITEGIRLVNIDQTDIQYTLNVGEEKVIGRSRARCDIAFPLDRAMASRQALIRIGKDMETGSISAYLENLDTQGGTSVDNEVVIDGITLANGAVLKLGSTRLRVIYV
;
A
#
# COMPACT_ATOMS: atom_id res chain seq x y z
N MET A 1 34.75 66.46 19.38
CA MET A 1 34.02 66.33 18.11
C MET A 1 33.53 64.87 18.02
N ILE A 2 32.38 64.64 18.67
CA ILE A 2 31.78 63.32 18.93
C ILE A 2 30.67 63.16 17.89
N LYS A 3 30.92 62.40 16.82
CA LYS A 3 29.93 61.88 15.84
C LYS A 3 30.70 61.19 14.68
N LYS A 4 31.37 60.06 14.94
CA LYS A 4 31.85 59.18 13.84
C LYS A 4 32.28 57.74 14.24
N VAL A 5 31.80 57.19 15.35
CA VAL A 5 32.19 55.83 15.79
C VAL A 5 30.97 54.98 16.21
N ARG A 6 29.84 55.09 15.52
CA ARG A 6 28.65 54.25 15.78
C ARG A 6 28.15 53.43 14.58
N GLY A 7 28.82 53.50 13.43
CA GLY A 7 28.39 52.81 12.21
C GLY A 7 29.08 51.47 11.92
N VAL A 8 30.20 51.14 12.58
CA VAL A 8 31.03 49.98 12.18
C VAL A 8 30.87 48.78 13.11
N ILE A 9 30.38 48.97 14.35
CA ILE A 9 30.18 47.87 15.30
C ILE A 9 28.80 47.19 15.11
N TRP A 10 27.85 47.86 14.46
CA TRP A 10 26.50 47.31 14.25
C TRP A 10 26.37 46.42 13.01
N PHE A 11 27.27 46.57 12.03
CA PHE A 11 27.29 45.72 10.82
C PHE A 11 28.07 44.41 11.02
N GLY A 12 29.10 44.41 11.88
CA GLY A 12 29.90 43.20 12.17
C GLY A 12 29.18 42.17 13.04
N MET A 13 28.24 42.60 13.89
CA MET A 13 27.53 41.69 14.82
C MET A 13 26.29 41.05 14.20
N MET A 14 25.73 41.64 13.14
CA MET A 14 24.62 41.06 12.35
C MET A 14 25.12 40.00 11.35
N ALA A 15 26.34 40.16 10.82
CA ALA A 15 26.95 39.17 9.91
C ALA A 15 27.47 37.92 10.64
N PHE A 16 27.80 38.04 11.93
CA PHE A 16 28.24 36.90 12.75
C PHE A 16 27.08 36.11 13.37
N LEU A 17 25.88 36.71 13.50
CA LEU A 17 24.68 36.01 13.95
C LEU A 17 23.90 35.32 12.81
N SER A 18 24.14 35.71 11.55
CA SER A 18 23.56 35.02 10.38
C SER A 18 24.39 33.83 9.89
N MET A 19 25.59 33.63 10.44
CA MET A 19 26.50 32.52 10.11
C MET A 19 26.41 31.33 11.08
N LEU A 20 25.61 31.44 12.14
CA LEU A 20 25.42 30.41 13.17
C LEU A 20 23.99 29.85 13.26
N PHE A 21 23.13 30.23 12.30
CA PHE A 21 21.73 29.77 12.19
C PHE A 21 21.33 29.53 10.73
N ILE A 22 22.14 28.74 10.01
CA ILE A 22 21.64 28.01 8.83
C ILE A 22 21.53 26.55 9.24
N PRO A 23 20.49 26.12 9.97
CA PRO A 23 20.06 24.75 9.83
C PRO A 23 19.46 24.64 8.43
N PHE A 24 20.17 23.91 7.57
CA PHE A 24 19.58 22.82 6.81
C PHE A 24 18.08 23.00 6.53
N LEU A 25 17.78 23.88 5.57
CA LEU A 25 16.48 23.95 4.90
C LEU A 25 16.74 23.59 3.43
N ALA A 26 17.36 22.43 3.22
CA ALA A 26 16.95 21.60 2.11
C ALA A 26 15.57 21.08 2.55
N SER A 27 14.50 21.73 2.09
CA SER A 27 13.25 21.00 1.98
C SER A 27 13.51 19.95 0.91
N GLU A 28 14.00 18.79 1.33
CA GLU A 28 13.46 17.58 0.75
C GLU A 28 11.95 17.75 0.90
N THR A 29 11.28 18.02 -0.21
CA THR A 29 9.95 17.46 -0.40
C THR A 29 10.18 15.95 -0.36
N LEU A 30 10.36 15.41 0.85
CA LEU A 30 9.89 14.09 1.16
C LEU A 30 8.47 14.11 0.60
N ALA A 31 8.27 13.32 -0.46
CA ALA A 31 6.96 12.75 -0.66
C ALA A 31 6.55 12.31 0.74
N VAL A 32 5.50 12.92 1.28
CA VAL A 32 4.87 12.37 2.47
C VAL A 32 4.42 11.02 1.96
N ASP A 33 5.23 10.00 2.22
CA ASP A 33 4.87 8.63 1.99
C ASP A 33 3.68 8.44 2.90
N GLU A 34 2.49 8.54 2.31
CA GLU A 34 1.26 8.30 3.05
C GLU A 34 1.38 6.85 3.46
N GLY A 35 1.70 6.63 4.75
CA GLY A 35 1.93 5.31 5.30
C GLY A 35 0.80 4.33 4.96
N PRO A 36 1.00 3.04 5.21
CA PRO A 36 0.20 1.98 4.65
C PRO A 36 -1.31 2.19 4.83
N LYS A 37 -2.08 1.88 3.79
CA LYS A 37 -3.53 2.04 3.78
C LYS A 37 -4.20 0.70 3.54
N ILE A 38 -5.20 0.39 4.36
CA ILE A 38 -6.11 -0.74 4.14
C ILE A 38 -7.00 -0.39 2.95
N VAL A 39 -6.84 -1.13 1.84
CA VAL A 39 -7.64 -0.95 0.62
C VAL A 39 -8.83 -1.90 0.57
N GLU A 40 -8.66 -3.12 1.05
CA GLU A 40 -9.73 -4.11 1.17
C GLU A 40 -9.53 -4.94 2.45
N CYS A 41 -10.64 -5.36 3.04
CA CYS A 41 -10.67 -6.35 4.10
C CYS A 41 -11.76 -7.36 3.81
N ARG A 42 -11.41 -8.64 3.84
CA ARG A 42 -12.33 -9.74 3.58
C ARG A 42 -12.36 -10.69 4.78
N VAL A 43 -13.56 -11.16 5.11
CA VAL A 43 -13.76 -12.21 6.11
C VAL A 43 -14.31 -13.43 5.40
N SER A 44 -13.61 -14.56 5.50
CA SER A 44 -14.11 -15.82 4.98
C SER A 44 -14.99 -16.50 6.02
N ALA A 45 -16.21 -16.88 5.64
CA ALA A 45 -17.14 -17.56 6.52
C ALA A 45 -16.90 -19.07 6.59
N GLU A 46 -16.41 -19.68 5.50
CA GLU A 46 -16.16 -21.12 5.39
C GLU A 46 -14.85 -21.54 6.07
N ASN A 47 -13.83 -20.71 5.94
CA ASN A 47 -12.58 -20.82 6.68
C ASN A 47 -12.42 -19.53 7.49
N PRO A 48 -12.75 -19.51 8.79
CA PRO A 48 -12.86 -18.28 9.58
C PRO A 48 -11.49 -17.60 9.68
N CYS A 49 -11.21 -16.75 8.71
CA CYS A 49 -9.98 -15.98 8.60
C CYS A 49 -10.32 -14.58 8.11
N VAL A 50 -9.41 -13.67 8.38
CA VAL A 50 -9.45 -12.31 7.89
C VAL A 50 -8.27 -12.13 6.95
N THR A 51 -8.53 -11.60 5.76
CA THR A 51 -7.50 -11.18 4.84
C THR A 51 -7.56 -9.67 4.66
N TRP A 52 -6.45 -9.00 4.98
CA TRP A 52 -6.27 -7.57 4.75
C TRP A 52 -5.40 -7.34 3.53
N TYR A 53 -5.81 -6.42 2.68
CA TYR A 53 -5.03 -5.94 1.54
C TYR A 53 -4.61 -4.50 1.78
N LEU A 54 -3.31 -4.23 1.64
CA LEU A 54 -2.70 -2.94 1.95
C LEU A 54 -1.90 -2.43 0.75
N THR A 55 -1.99 -1.11 0.52
CA THR A 55 -1.07 -0.37 -0.36
C THR A 55 -0.15 0.53 0.46
N GLY A 56 0.88 1.09 -0.16
CA GLY A 56 1.84 2.01 0.48
C GLY A 56 2.89 1.31 1.34
N LEU A 57 3.09 0.00 1.16
CA LEU A 57 4.17 -0.76 1.79
C LEU A 57 5.26 -1.03 0.75
N SER A 58 6.30 -0.19 0.73
CA SER A 58 7.43 -0.38 -0.18
C SER A 58 8.56 -1.13 0.52
N GLY A 59 9.02 -2.25 -0.05
CA GLY A 59 10.18 -2.99 0.45
C GLY A 59 9.89 -4.09 1.47
N LYS A 60 10.94 -4.49 2.20
CA LYS A 60 10.90 -5.64 3.10
C LYS A 60 10.16 -5.27 4.40
N ILE A 61 9.36 -6.20 4.91
CA ILE A 61 8.72 -6.12 6.22
C ILE A 61 9.59 -6.92 7.19
N ASP A 62 9.95 -6.31 8.31
CA ASP A 62 10.85 -6.90 9.30
C ASP A 62 10.06 -7.71 10.33
N ASN A 63 8.91 -7.19 10.78
CA ASN A 63 7.98 -7.87 11.68
C ASN A 63 6.53 -7.51 11.34
N ALA A 64 5.61 -8.44 11.61
CA ALA A 64 4.18 -8.23 11.46
C ALA A 64 3.41 -9.02 12.53
N GLU A 65 2.53 -8.33 13.26
CA GLU A 65 1.73 -8.91 14.34
C GLU A 65 0.26 -8.52 14.17
N ALA A 66 -0.64 -9.50 14.23
CA ALA A 66 -2.07 -9.27 14.11
C ALA A 66 -2.76 -9.37 15.48
N TYR A 67 -3.84 -8.63 15.64
CA TYR A 67 -4.58 -8.55 16.89
C TYR A 67 -6.09 -8.65 16.62
N THR A 68 -6.81 -9.45 17.40
CA THR A 68 -8.29 -9.43 17.44
C THR A 68 -8.72 -8.99 18.84
N GLY A 69 -9.37 -7.83 18.92
CA GLY A 69 -9.61 -7.18 20.20
C GLY A 69 -8.29 -6.78 20.88
N SER A 70 -7.99 -7.40 22.02
CA SER A 70 -6.73 -7.23 22.76
C SER A 70 -5.76 -8.40 22.61
N ASP A 71 -6.19 -9.47 21.94
CA ASP A 71 -5.43 -10.71 21.90
C ASP A 71 -4.63 -10.78 20.60
N GLU A 72 -3.37 -11.17 20.73
CA GLU A 72 -2.49 -11.42 19.60
C GLU A 72 -2.93 -12.69 18.85
N VAL A 73 -2.88 -12.62 17.53
CA VAL A 73 -3.26 -13.69 16.62
C VAL A 73 -2.12 -13.92 15.63
N ALA A 74 -1.82 -15.19 15.39
CA ALA A 74 -0.79 -15.57 14.43
C ALA A 74 -1.21 -15.21 13.00
N ILE A 75 -0.26 -14.67 12.23
CA ILE A 75 -0.40 -14.47 10.80
C ILE A 75 -0.10 -15.79 10.11
N ASP A 76 -1.12 -16.36 9.46
CA ASP A 76 -1.02 -17.64 8.75
C ASP A 76 -0.26 -17.50 7.43
N GLU A 77 -0.48 -16.38 6.74
CA GLU A 77 0.07 -16.13 5.42
C GLU A 77 0.22 -14.62 5.18
N PHE A 78 1.30 -14.20 4.53
CA PHE A 78 1.45 -12.84 4.04
C PHE A 78 2.33 -12.82 2.79
N GLY A 79 2.10 -11.86 1.91
CA GLY A 79 2.83 -11.80 0.64
C GLY A 79 2.42 -10.59 -0.19
N THR A 80 2.68 -10.68 -1.50
CA THR A 80 2.24 -9.69 -2.49
C THR A 80 1.19 -10.32 -3.39
N VAL A 81 0.11 -9.60 -3.66
CA VAL A 81 -0.95 -10.04 -4.60
C VAL A 81 -0.34 -10.28 -5.98
N GLY A 82 -0.78 -11.34 -6.66
CA GLY A 82 -0.32 -11.71 -8.00
C GLY A 82 0.92 -12.61 -8.05
N GLU A 83 1.65 -12.77 -6.94
CA GLU A 83 2.75 -13.74 -6.84
C GLU A 83 2.27 -15.20 -6.93
N ALA A 84 3.17 -16.14 -7.24
CA ALA A 84 2.81 -17.54 -7.43
C ALA A 84 2.24 -18.16 -6.14
N GLY A 85 0.96 -18.52 -6.16
CA GLY A 85 0.24 -19.07 -5.01
C GLY A 85 -0.42 -18.02 -4.10
N ALA A 86 -0.20 -16.74 -4.36
CA ALA A 86 -0.87 -15.63 -3.68
C ALA A 86 -2.27 -15.35 -4.29
N PRO A 87 -3.14 -14.59 -3.59
CA PRO A 87 -4.38 -14.09 -4.14
C PRO A 87 -4.17 -13.35 -5.47
N ALA A 88 -5.09 -13.55 -6.42
CA ALA A 88 -5.09 -12.83 -7.69
C ALA A 88 -5.86 -11.51 -7.57
N THR A 89 -5.54 -10.55 -8.44
CA THR A 89 -6.36 -9.35 -8.62
C THR A 89 -7.53 -9.66 -9.56
N HIS A 90 -8.73 -9.24 -9.16
CA HIS A 90 -9.93 -9.25 -9.99
C HIS A 90 -10.37 -7.81 -10.24
N THR A 91 -10.49 -7.45 -11.52
CA THR A 91 -10.82 -6.08 -11.93
C THR A 91 -12.13 -6.05 -12.71
N LEU A 92 -13.15 -5.46 -12.11
CA LEU A 92 -14.40 -5.10 -12.79
C LEU A 92 -14.22 -3.78 -13.52
N ILE A 93 -14.38 -3.80 -14.83
CA ILE A 93 -14.42 -2.60 -15.67
C ILE A 93 -15.88 -2.33 -16.04
N LEU A 94 -16.45 -1.24 -15.51
CA LEU A 94 -17.79 -0.80 -15.84
C LEU A 94 -17.74 0.45 -16.73
N VAL A 95 -18.20 0.32 -17.98
CA VAL A 95 -18.09 1.38 -19.00
C VAL A 95 -19.46 1.92 -19.38
N ASP A 96 -19.60 3.24 -19.34
CA ASP A 96 -20.73 3.94 -19.93
C ASP A 96 -20.57 4.02 -21.45
N ASN A 97 -21.35 3.21 -22.17
CA ASN A 97 -21.40 3.17 -23.63
C ASN A 97 -22.58 3.97 -24.21
N SER A 98 -23.16 4.90 -23.45
CA SER A 98 -24.26 5.73 -23.95
C SER A 98 -23.85 6.68 -25.08
N ASP A 99 -24.83 7.19 -25.82
CA ASP A 99 -24.64 8.12 -26.96
C ASP A 99 -23.88 9.40 -26.54
N ARG A 100 -23.99 9.81 -25.27
CA ARG A 100 -23.28 10.97 -24.72
C ARG A 100 -21.77 10.73 -24.64
N MET A 101 -21.38 9.48 -24.37
CA MET A 101 -19.99 9.06 -24.25
C MET A 101 -19.33 8.79 -25.61
N LYS A 102 -20.09 8.77 -26.70
CA LYS A 102 -19.58 8.50 -28.05
C LYS A 102 -18.43 9.42 -28.47
N GLY A 103 -18.51 10.71 -28.13
CA GLY A 103 -17.44 11.69 -28.41
C GLY A 103 -16.14 11.43 -27.65
N ASN A 104 -16.22 10.68 -26.54
CA ASN A 104 -15.12 10.34 -25.65
C ASN A 104 -14.59 8.91 -25.88
N SER A 105 -15.19 8.15 -26.80
CA SER A 105 -14.88 6.73 -27.05
C SER A 105 -13.39 6.45 -27.28
N GLY A 106 -12.68 7.35 -27.97
CA GLY A 106 -11.23 7.24 -28.17
C GLY A 106 -10.44 7.32 -26.86
N ALA A 107 -10.76 8.29 -26.00
CA ALA A 107 -10.10 8.43 -24.69
C ALA A 107 -10.40 7.23 -23.77
N VAL A 108 -11.66 6.77 -23.75
CA VAL A 108 -12.06 5.56 -23.00
C VAL A 108 -11.25 4.34 -23.48
N ALA A 109 -11.16 4.12 -24.80
CA ALA A 109 -10.41 3.01 -25.35
C ALA A 109 -8.92 3.09 -25.01
N THR A 110 -8.30 4.27 -25.07
CA THR A 110 -6.90 4.48 -24.69
C THR A 110 -6.67 4.14 -23.22
N ILE A 111 -7.50 4.67 -22.30
CA ILE A 111 -7.39 4.42 -20.87
C ILE A 111 -7.52 2.91 -20.58
N LEU A 112 -8.57 2.27 -21.10
CA LEU A 112 -8.82 0.84 -20.86
C LEU A 112 -7.72 -0.04 -21.45
N THR A 113 -7.27 0.25 -22.67
CA THR A 113 -6.16 -0.50 -23.29
C THR A 113 -4.90 -0.37 -22.45
N ARG A 114 -4.61 0.81 -21.89
CA ARG A 114 -3.45 1.05 -21.05
C ARG A 114 -3.53 0.32 -19.70
N ILE A 115 -4.71 0.28 -19.08
CA ILE A 115 -4.97 -0.50 -17.86
C ILE A 115 -4.72 -1.99 -18.14
N ILE A 116 -5.35 -2.54 -19.18
CA ILE A 116 -5.22 -3.97 -19.54
C ILE A 116 -3.78 -4.33 -19.93
N TRP A 117 -3.06 -3.42 -20.60
CA TRP A 117 -1.66 -3.65 -20.97
C TRP A 117 -0.72 -3.74 -19.76
N ASN A 118 -1.00 -2.95 -18.73
CA ASN A 118 -0.21 -2.89 -17.50
C ASN A 118 -0.82 -3.77 -16.39
N HIS A 119 -1.51 -4.85 -16.75
CA HIS A 119 -2.09 -5.77 -15.77
C HIS A 119 -1.01 -6.39 -14.87
N GLU A 120 -1.41 -6.73 -13.65
CA GLU A 120 -0.57 -7.47 -12.72
C GLU A 120 -0.53 -8.97 -13.07
N PRO A 121 0.53 -9.70 -12.68
CA PRO A 121 0.58 -11.14 -12.87
C PRO A 121 -0.67 -11.84 -12.31
N ASN A 122 -1.26 -12.72 -13.12
CA ASN A 122 -2.49 -13.46 -12.80
C ASN A 122 -3.76 -12.59 -12.60
N GLU A 123 -3.72 -11.30 -12.95
CA GLU A 123 -4.91 -10.45 -12.90
C GLU A 123 -6.00 -10.94 -13.87
N LYS A 124 -7.24 -10.96 -13.39
CA LYS A 124 -8.42 -11.27 -14.21
C LYS A 124 -9.29 -10.04 -14.36
N PHE A 125 -9.93 -9.93 -15.51
CA PHE A 125 -10.81 -8.82 -15.84
C PHE A 125 -12.21 -9.31 -16.20
N ILE A 126 -13.20 -8.49 -15.85
CA ILE A 126 -14.55 -8.57 -16.41
C ILE A 126 -14.93 -7.19 -16.94
N VAL A 127 -15.48 -7.14 -18.16
CA VAL A 127 -15.92 -5.88 -18.78
C VAL A 127 -17.44 -5.87 -18.90
N VAL A 128 -18.07 -4.87 -18.30
CA VAL A 128 -19.52 -4.70 -18.25
C VAL A 128 -19.89 -3.32 -18.74
N THR A 129 -21.06 -3.20 -19.37
CA THR A 129 -21.60 -1.89 -19.80
C THR A 129 -22.72 -1.43 -18.88
N MET A 130 -23.00 -0.12 -18.86
CA MET A 130 -24.08 0.43 -18.04
C MET A 130 -25.49 0.28 -18.66
N ASP A 131 -25.65 -0.46 -19.75
CA ASP A 131 -26.96 -0.84 -20.25
C ASP A 131 -27.52 -1.98 -19.38
N PRO A 132 -28.65 -1.78 -18.66
CA PRO A 132 -29.21 -2.80 -17.78
C PRO A 132 -29.70 -4.06 -18.52
N ASN A 133 -29.82 -4.02 -19.85
CA ASN A 133 -30.20 -5.16 -20.67
C ASN A 133 -29.01 -5.81 -21.39
N ALA A 134 -27.81 -5.26 -21.25
CA ALA A 134 -26.63 -5.85 -21.84
C ALA A 134 -26.09 -6.96 -20.93
N GLU A 135 -25.70 -8.07 -21.55
CA GLU A 135 -24.86 -9.07 -20.90
C GLU A 135 -23.44 -8.51 -20.70
N ALA A 136 -22.68 -9.10 -19.77
CA ALA A 136 -21.27 -8.79 -19.63
C ALA A 136 -20.56 -9.06 -20.97
N LEU A 137 -19.62 -8.18 -21.36
CA LEU A 137 -18.90 -8.31 -22.62
C LEU A 137 -17.88 -9.44 -22.58
N THR A 138 -17.41 -9.77 -21.39
CA THR A 138 -16.57 -10.92 -21.09
C THR A 138 -17.06 -11.58 -19.80
N GLU A 139 -16.76 -12.86 -19.61
CA GLU A 139 -16.72 -13.45 -18.27
C GLU A 139 -15.45 -12.98 -17.54
N MET A 140 -15.30 -13.31 -16.26
CA MET A 140 -14.07 -13.06 -15.51
C MET A 140 -12.93 -13.90 -16.11
N THR A 141 -11.96 -13.26 -16.77
CA THR A 141 -10.92 -13.96 -17.54
C THR A 141 -9.54 -13.32 -17.39
N GLY A 142 -8.50 -14.16 -17.37
CA GLY A 142 -7.10 -13.73 -17.51
C GLY A 142 -6.61 -13.71 -18.97
N ASN A 143 -7.50 -13.95 -19.94
CA ASN A 143 -7.17 -13.89 -21.37
C ASN A 143 -7.22 -12.44 -21.88
N TYR A 144 -6.10 -11.73 -21.81
CA TYR A 144 -6.05 -10.31 -22.15
C TYR A 144 -6.38 -9.99 -23.61
N ASP A 145 -6.17 -10.94 -24.54
CA ASP A 145 -6.56 -10.74 -25.93
C ASP A 145 -8.09 -10.69 -26.09
N GLU A 146 -8.82 -11.50 -25.31
CA GLU A 146 -10.28 -11.49 -25.25
C GLU A 146 -10.80 -10.17 -24.65
N VAL A 147 -10.23 -9.75 -23.52
CA VAL A 147 -10.59 -8.48 -22.85
C VAL A 147 -10.32 -7.29 -23.77
N ARG A 148 -9.16 -7.26 -24.45
CA ARG A 148 -8.82 -6.20 -25.42
C ARG A 148 -9.78 -6.21 -26.61
N SER A 149 -10.15 -7.39 -27.11
CA SER A 149 -11.13 -7.53 -28.19
C SER A 149 -12.48 -6.94 -27.77
N ALA A 150 -12.96 -7.29 -26.56
CA ALA A 150 -14.20 -6.76 -25.99
C ALA A 150 -14.18 -5.22 -25.92
N VAL A 151 -13.12 -4.63 -25.35
CA VAL A 151 -12.96 -3.16 -25.28
C VAL A 151 -12.96 -2.52 -26.67
N SER A 152 -12.24 -3.12 -27.63
CA SER A 152 -12.18 -2.60 -29.00
C SER A 152 -13.52 -2.66 -29.74
N SER A 153 -14.39 -3.58 -29.33
CA SER A 153 -15.72 -3.81 -29.92
C SER A 153 -16.84 -2.99 -29.27
N LEU A 154 -16.53 -2.16 -28.26
CA LEU A 154 -17.49 -1.32 -27.55
C LEU A 154 -18.33 -0.47 -28.52
N ALA A 155 -19.62 -0.79 -28.60
CA ALA A 155 -20.58 -0.05 -29.40
C ALA A 155 -21.25 1.03 -28.55
N TYR A 156 -21.14 2.28 -29.00
CA TYR A 156 -21.78 3.43 -28.35
C TYR A 156 -23.13 3.73 -28.99
N GLY A 157 -24.18 3.80 -28.18
CA GLY A 157 -25.55 3.82 -28.68
C GLY A 157 -26.57 4.50 -27.78
N LYS A 158 -27.82 4.55 -28.28
CA LYS A 158 -28.95 5.09 -27.51
C LYS A 158 -29.60 3.97 -26.71
N HIS A 159 -29.33 3.96 -25.42
CA HIS A 159 -29.99 3.13 -24.41
C HIS A 159 -30.04 3.93 -23.10
N THR A 160 -30.78 3.40 -22.13
CA THR A 160 -30.82 3.96 -20.77
C THR A 160 -29.53 3.60 -20.04
N THR A 161 -28.91 4.58 -19.37
CA THR A 161 -27.74 4.33 -18.51
C THR A 161 -28.20 4.01 -17.09
N SER A 162 -27.81 2.85 -16.57
CA SER A 162 -28.23 2.35 -15.26
C SER A 162 -27.03 2.09 -14.34
N LEU A 163 -26.29 3.14 -13.99
CA LEU A 163 -25.09 3.04 -13.14
C LEU A 163 -25.37 2.31 -11.83
N ARG A 164 -26.45 2.69 -11.12
CA ARG A 164 -26.71 2.16 -9.77
C ARG A 164 -27.00 0.67 -9.76
N ASN A 165 -27.96 0.24 -10.57
CA ASN A 165 -28.37 -1.17 -10.56
C ASN A 165 -27.27 -2.08 -11.08
N VAL A 166 -26.57 -1.67 -12.15
CA VAL A 166 -25.50 -2.49 -12.73
C VAL A 166 -24.35 -2.59 -11.74
N LEU A 167 -23.81 -1.46 -11.24
CA LEU A 167 -22.68 -1.51 -10.32
C LEU A 167 -23.02 -2.28 -9.04
N TYR A 168 -24.20 -2.06 -8.45
CA TYR A 168 -24.64 -2.81 -7.27
C TYR A 168 -24.64 -4.32 -7.53
N SER A 169 -25.27 -4.76 -8.62
CA SER A 169 -25.33 -6.20 -8.95
C SER A 169 -23.95 -6.81 -9.23
N GLN A 170 -23.03 -6.05 -9.83
CA GLN A 170 -21.69 -6.55 -10.14
C GLN A 170 -20.81 -6.61 -8.89
N LEU A 171 -20.95 -5.67 -7.95
CA LEU A 171 -20.24 -5.73 -6.66
C LEU A 171 -20.73 -6.89 -5.80
N GLU A 172 -22.03 -7.16 -5.76
CA GLU A 172 -22.56 -8.37 -5.10
C GLU A 172 -22.03 -9.65 -5.76
N ALA A 173 -21.98 -9.70 -7.09
CA ALA A 173 -21.45 -10.85 -7.82
C ALA A 173 -19.95 -11.06 -7.55
N LEU A 174 -19.14 -9.99 -7.51
CA LEU A 174 -17.72 -10.06 -7.14
C LEU A 174 -17.53 -10.62 -5.73
N ALA A 175 -18.28 -10.08 -4.76
CA ALA A 175 -18.17 -10.52 -3.36
C ALA A 175 -18.63 -11.96 -3.14
N ALA A 176 -19.45 -12.51 -4.05
CA ALA A 176 -19.89 -13.90 -4.01
C ALA A 176 -18.86 -14.88 -4.60
N TYR A 177 -17.74 -14.41 -5.17
CA TYR A 177 -16.66 -15.31 -5.59
C TYR A 177 -15.99 -15.94 -4.37
N GLU A 178 -15.96 -17.28 -4.36
CA GLU A 178 -15.33 -18.08 -3.31
C GLU A 178 -13.80 -18.00 -3.34
N ASP A 179 -13.20 -17.69 -4.51
CA ASP A 179 -11.76 -17.54 -4.67
C ASP A 179 -11.24 -16.35 -3.84
N GLU A 180 -10.20 -16.58 -3.05
CA GLU A 180 -9.50 -15.50 -2.34
C GLU A 180 -8.75 -14.62 -3.34
N CYS A 181 -9.31 -13.44 -3.57
CA CYS A 181 -8.82 -12.46 -4.52
C CYS A 181 -8.87 -11.05 -3.90
N PHE A 182 -8.11 -10.14 -4.50
CA PHE A 182 -8.24 -8.71 -4.28
C PHE A 182 -9.17 -8.15 -5.37
N ASP A 183 -10.33 -7.64 -4.98
CA ASP A 183 -11.35 -7.15 -5.92
C ASP A 183 -11.29 -5.64 -6.04
N ARG A 184 -11.21 -5.11 -7.27
CA ARG A 184 -11.36 -3.67 -7.55
C ARG A 184 -12.35 -3.41 -8.67
N ALA A 185 -13.01 -2.26 -8.60
CA ALA A 185 -13.91 -1.78 -9.64
C ALA A 185 -13.39 -0.48 -10.26
N ILE A 186 -13.41 -0.39 -11.59
CA ILE A 186 -13.06 0.79 -12.37
C ILE A 186 -14.30 1.21 -13.16
N VAL A 187 -14.85 2.37 -12.82
CA VAL A 187 -16.10 2.88 -13.40
C VAL A 187 -15.80 4.10 -14.26
N ILE A 188 -16.15 4.02 -15.54
CA ILE A 188 -15.92 5.09 -16.53
C ILE A 188 -17.24 5.66 -17.02
N SER A 189 -17.57 6.92 -16.71
CA SER A 189 -18.85 7.52 -17.08
C SER A 189 -18.85 9.06 -17.05
N ASP A 190 -19.87 9.68 -17.64
CA ASP A 190 -20.21 11.09 -17.41
C ASP A 190 -21.07 11.34 -16.16
N GLY A 191 -21.32 10.27 -15.38
CA GLY A 191 -22.07 10.27 -14.12
C GLY A 191 -23.59 10.30 -14.29
N THR A 192 -24.10 10.19 -15.52
CA THR A 192 -25.54 10.11 -15.75
C THR A 192 -26.09 8.77 -15.28
N ASP A 193 -27.18 8.80 -14.52
CA ASP A 193 -27.96 7.62 -14.17
C ASP A 193 -29.44 7.90 -14.41
N GLU A 194 -30.04 7.11 -15.29
CA GLU A 194 -31.43 7.24 -15.74
C GLU A 194 -32.33 6.15 -15.12
N SER A 195 -31.81 5.40 -14.15
CA SER A 195 -32.55 4.34 -13.44
C SER A 195 -33.77 4.91 -12.71
N VAL A 196 -34.97 4.54 -13.17
CA VAL A 196 -36.25 4.96 -12.56
C VAL A 196 -36.60 4.12 -11.33
N MET A 197 -36.25 2.83 -11.35
CA MET A 197 -36.50 1.86 -10.28
C MET A 197 -35.26 1.01 -10.01
N GLY A 198 -35.29 0.27 -8.91
CA GLY A 198 -34.19 -0.57 -8.45
C GLY A 198 -33.47 0.04 -7.25
N VAL A 199 -32.18 -0.25 -7.14
CA VAL A 199 -31.31 0.12 -6.02
C VAL A 199 -31.17 1.64 -5.95
N THR A 200 -31.45 2.22 -4.79
CA THR A 200 -31.27 3.64 -4.49
C THR A 200 -29.78 4.02 -4.47
N TYR A 201 -29.50 5.30 -4.60
CA TYR A 201 -28.10 5.75 -4.55
C TYR A 201 -27.48 5.57 -3.17
N ASP A 202 -28.29 5.71 -2.12
CA ASP A 202 -27.84 5.52 -0.74
C ASP A 202 -27.55 4.05 -0.47
N GLU A 203 -28.39 3.11 -0.95
CA GLU A 203 -28.11 1.67 -0.88
C GLU A 203 -26.80 1.30 -1.60
N LEU A 204 -26.55 1.88 -2.78
CA LEU A 204 -25.26 1.69 -3.46
C LEU A 204 -24.09 2.26 -2.64
N LEU A 205 -24.22 3.46 -2.08
CA LEU A 205 -23.18 4.04 -1.24
C LEU A 205 -22.94 3.22 0.03
N ASP A 206 -23.98 2.64 0.61
CA ASP A 206 -23.86 1.80 1.78
C ASP A 206 -23.18 0.47 1.44
N LEU A 207 -23.46 -0.12 0.28
CA LEU A 207 -22.71 -1.27 -0.23
C LEU A 207 -21.24 -0.93 -0.46
N VAL A 208 -20.94 0.14 -1.19
CA VAL A 208 -19.57 0.57 -1.54
C VAL A 208 -18.73 0.94 -0.31
N GLY A 209 -19.36 1.44 0.75
CA GLY A 209 -18.68 1.72 2.01
C GLY A 209 -18.87 0.65 3.08
N SER A 210 -19.47 -0.48 2.72
CA SER A 210 -19.61 -1.60 3.63
C SER A 210 -18.24 -2.16 3.96
N LYS A 211 -18.05 -2.53 5.22
CA LYS A 211 -16.83 -3.20 5.68
C LYS A 211 -16.80 -4.68 5.30
N GLU A 212 -17.93 -5.22 4.88
CA GLU A 212 -18.12 -6.62 4.47
C GLU A 212 -17.78 -6.83 2.98
N TYR A 213 -17.95 -5.78 2.16
CA TYR A 213 -17.84 -5.82 0.70
C TYR A 213 -16.68 -4.99 0.16
N GLY A 214 -15.60 -4.81 0.94
CA GLY A 214 -14.56 -3.78 0.82
C GLY A 214 -13.80 -3.70 -0.52
N CYS A 215 -14.47 -3.47 -1.63
CA CYS A 215 -13.94 -3.36 -2.97
C CYS A 215 -13.67 -1.88 -3.31
N PRO A 216 -12.42 -1.48 -3.59
CA PRO A 216 -12.12 -0.13 -4.05
C PRO A 216 -12.84 0.19 -5.37
N VAL A 217 -13.58 1.30 -5.40
CA VAL A 217 -14.32 1.75 -6.59
C VAL A 217 -13.63 2.98 -7.16
N VAL A 218 -12.72 2.79 -8.10
CA VAL A 218 -12.07 3.87 -8.85
C VAL A 218 -13.05 4.44 -9.87
N THR A 219 -13.16 5.76 -9.96
CA THR A 219 -14.04 6.41 -10.94
C THR A 219 -13.28 7.33 -11.86
N ILE A 220 -13.57 7.22 -13.15
CA ILE A 220 -13.03 8.07 -14.22
C ILE A 220 -14.20 8.82 -14.84
N GLY A 221 -14.21 10.12 -14.59
CA GLY A 221 -15.29 11.03 -14.92
C GLY A 221 -15.03 11.82 -16.19
N PHE A 222 -15.99 11.80 -17.10
CA PHE A 222 -16.00 12.68 -18.27
C PHE A 222 -16.94 13.86 -18.02
N TYR A 223 -16.39 15.08 -18.04
CA TYR A 223 -17.19 16.27 -17.80
C TYR A 223 -18.25 16.46 -18.89
N ASN A 224 -19.50 16.56 -18.47
CA ASN A 224 -20.62 16.94 -19.31
C ASN A 224 -21.43 18.03 -18.60
N LYS A 225 -21.63 19.17 -19.27
CA LYS A 225 -22.38 20.32 -18.72
C LYS A 225 -23.79 19.96 -18.29
N ALA A 226 -24.40 18.95 -18.93
CA ALA A 226 -25.76 18.51 -18.64
C ALA A 226 -25.87 17.64 -17.37
N SER A 227 -24.76 17.11 -16.85
CA SER A 227 -24.74 16.12 -15.75
C SER A 227 -23.73 16.44 -14.64
N VAL A 228 -23.50 17.73 -14.32
CA VAL A 228 -22.57 18.13 -13.25
C VAL A 228 -22.86 17.42 -11.92
N ASN A 229 -24.13 17.36 -11.51
CA ASN A 229 -24.54 16.64 -10.30
C ASN A 229 -24.36 15.11 -10.43
N GLY A 230 -24.41 14.57 -11.64
CA GLY A 230 -24.14 13.16 -11.91
C GLY A 230 -22.68 12.82 -11.70
N LEU A 231 -21.78 13.69 -12.17
CA LEU A 231 -20.34 13.53 -12.00
C LEU A 231 -19.90 13.59 -10.52
N GLU A 232 -20.48 14.51 -9.73
CA GLU A 232 -20.20 14.56 -8.29
C GLU A 232 -20.63 13.28 -7.56
N ARG A 233 -21.77 12.71 -7.95
CA ARG A 233 -22.28 11.43 -7.46
C ARG A 233 -21.41 10.26 -7.94
N LEU A 234 -20.90 10.30 -9.15
CA LEU A 234 -19.92 9.30 -9.59
C LEU A 234 -18.70 9.30 -8.66
N PHE A 235 -18.07 10.46 -8.45
CA PHE A 235 -16.87 10.59 -7.60
C PHE A 235 -17.14 10.32 -6.10
N ALA A 236 -18.38 10.44 -5.64
CA ALA A 236 -18.73 10.07 -4.27
C ALA A 236 -18.57 8.57 -4.00
N LEU A 237 -18.68 7.70 -5.02
CA LEU A 237 -18.43 6.26 -4.89
C LEU A 237 -16.95 5.98 -4.54
N SER A 238 -16.01 6.63 -5.23
CA SER A 238 -14.58 6.51 -4.92
C SER A 238 -14.26 7.06 -3.54
N ARG A 239 -14.80 8.24 -3.18
CA ARG A 239 -14.62 8.78 -1.82
C ARG A 239 -15.15 7.85 -0.74
N LYS A 240 -16.28 7.18 -0.97
CA LYS A 240 -16.89 6.25 -0.02
C LYS A 240 -16.05 4.98 0.16
N SER A 241 -15.49 4.44 -0.92
CA SER A 241 -14.56 3.29 -0.90
C SER A 241 -13.11 3.67 -0.60
N LYS A 242 -12.82 4.96 -0.37
CA LYS A 242 -11.47 5.53 -0.20
C LYS A 242 -10.53 5.31 -1.39
N ALA A 243 -11.07 4.99 -2.56
CA ALA A 243 -10.34 4.91 -3.82
C ALA A 243 -10.13 6.30 -4.46
N PRO A 244 -9.14 6.46 -5.35
CA PRO A 244 -8.96 7.68 -6.11
C PRO A 244 -10.08 7.86 -7.14
N TYR A 245 -10.31 9.12 -7.52
CA TYR A 245 -11.18 9.49 -8.64
C TYR A 245 -10.42 10.42 -9.59
N TYR A 246 -10.77 10.35 -10.87
CA TYR A 246 -10.06 11.03 -11.93
C TYR A 246 -11.06 11.78 -12.81
N SER A 247 -10.90 13.10 -12.95
CA SER A 247 -11.62 13.85 -13.99
C SER A 247 -10.74 13.93 -15.22
N VAL A 248 -11.21 13.44 -16.36
CA VAL A 248 -10.41 13.46 -17.60
C VAL A 248 -10.02 14.89 -18.02
N ALA A 249 -10.82 15.88 -17.62
CA ALA A 249 -10.54 17.29 -17.89
C ALA A 249 -9.28 17.83 -17.16
N ASP A 250 -8.84 17.15 -16.10
CA ASP A 250 -7.68 17.57 -15.30
C ASP A 250 -6.34 17.05 -15.89
N TYR A 251 -6.39 16.26 -16.96
CA TYR A 251 -5.24 15.60 -17.56
C TYR A 251 -5.04 16.04 -19.01
N GLU A 252 -3.81 16.40 -19.37
CA GLU A 252 -3.44 16.66 -20.77
C GLU A 252 -3.32 15.36 -21.58
N ASN A 253 -2.79 14.31 -20.95
CA ASN A 253 -2.69 12.97 -21.52
C ASN A 253 -3.54 11.98 -20.71
N VAL A 254 -4.49 11.35 -21.37
CA VAL A 254 -5.41 10.41 -20.72
C VAL A 254 -4.74 9.11 -20.26
N GLU A 255 -3.57 8.76 -20.82
CA GLU A 255 -2.79 7.60 -20.38
C GLU A 255 -2.25 7.77 -18.95
N ASP A 256 -2.02 9.01 -18.51
CA ASP A 256 -1.51 9.31 -17.17
C ASP A 256 -2.52 8.88 -16.09
N ILE A 257 -3.82 8.86 -16.41
CA ILE A 257 -4.88 8.34 -15.52
C ILE A 257 -4.68 6.85 -15.31
N ALA A 258 -4.48 6.09 -16.39
CA ALA A 258 -4.26 4.65 -16.31
C ALA A 258 -2.97 4.32 -15.58
N ASP A 259 -1.89 5.08 -15.82
CA ASP A 259 -0.63 4.91 -15.11
C ASP A 259 -0.81 5.20 -13.60
N SER A 260 -1.55 6.25 -13.23
CA SER A 260 -1.84 6.59 -11.82
C SER A 260 -2.64 5.50 -11.10
N ILE A 261 -3.63 4.90 -11.78
CA ILE A 261 -4.40 3.78 -11.23
C ILE A 261 -3.51 2.57 -10.98
N ASN A 262 -2.63 2.24 -11.93
CA ASN A 262 -1.75 1.09 -11.77
C ASN A 262 -0.72 1.34 -10.66
N ASP A 263 -0.16 2.55 -10.57
CA ASP A 263 0.83 2.89 -9.55
C ASP A 263 0.21 2.81 -8.13
N GLU A 264 -1.02 3.30 -7.91
CA GLU A 264 -1.72 3.25 -6.60
C GLU A 264 -1.95 1.80 -6.10
N TYR A 265 -2.21 0.89 -7.04
CA TYR A 265 -2.52 -0.51 -6.76
C TYR A 265 -1.38 -1.45 -7.17
N SER A 266 -0.18 -0.91 -7.36
CA SER A 266 1.04 -1.70 -7.52
C SER A 266 1.50 -2.20 -6.14
N ASP A 267 2.03 -3.41 -6.08
CA ASP A 267 2.61 -4.00 -4.87
C ASP A 267 1.66 -4.14 -3.67
N ILE A 268 0.38 -4.47 -3.93
CA ILE A 268 -0.58 -4.73 -2.84
C ILE A 268 -0.09 -5.90 -1.99
N ARG A 269 0.06 -5.66 -0.70
CA ARG A 269 0.44 -6.67 0.28
C ARG A 269 -0.79 -7.25 0.93
N TYR A 270 -0.82 -8.56 1.10
CA TYR A 270 -1.88 -9.23 1.83
C TYR A 270 -1.36 -9.83 3.14
N PHE A 271 -2.22 -9.82 4.16
CA PHE A 271 -1.99 -10.49 5.44
C PHE A 271 -3.23 -11.28 5.81
N ARG A 272 -3.03 -12.55 6.11
CA ARG A 272 -4.08 -13.49 6.48
C ARG A 272 -3.83 -14.00 7.87
N PHE A 273 -4.86 -13.98 8.68
CA PHE A 273 -4.82 -14.52 10.03
C PHE A 273 -6.16 -15.14 10.41
N GLY A 274 -6.09 -16.28 11.09
CA GLY A 274 -7.24 -17.04 11.55
C GLY A 274 -8.01 -16.33 12.64
N LEU A 275 -9.33 -16.49 12.62
CA LEU A 275 -10.20 -15.99 13.68
C LEU A 275 -10.34 -17.07 14.75
N GLN A 276 -9.99 -16.73 15.99
CA GLN A 276 -10.20 -17.62 17.12
C GLN A 276 -11.71 -17.78 17.38
N ASP A 277 -12.12 -18.99 17.74
CA ASP A 277 -13.53 -19.31 17.91
C ASP A 277 -14.19 -18.55 19.07
N GLU A 278 -13.42 -18.08 20.07
CA GLU A 278 -13.90 -17.17 21.12
C GLU A 278 -14.53 -15.89 20.57
N TYR A 279 -14.07 -15.43 19.40
CA TYR A 279 -14.48 -14.19 18.79
C TYR A 279 -15.60 -14.35 17.74
N ARG A 280 -15.96 -15.58 17.38
CA ARG A 280 -16.99 -15.92 16.38
C ARG A 280 -18.41 -15.86 16.96
N ASP A 281 -18.75 -14.73 17.56
CA ASP A 281 -20.02 -14.48 18.26
C ASP A 281 -21.03 -13.65 17.45
N GLY A 282 -20.71 -13.31 16.20
CA GLY A 282 -21.56 -12.47 15.35
C GLY A 282 -21.46 -10.96 15.66
N CYS A 283 -20.58 -10.54 16.57
CA CYS A 283 -20.44 -9.14 16.96
C CYS A 283 -19.37 -8.41 16.13
N GLU A 284 -19.47 -7.08 16.10
CA GLU A 284 -18.41 -6.24 15.57
C GLU A 284 -17.21 -6.24 16.52
N ARG A 285 -16.02 -6.54 15.99
CA ARG A 285 -14.75 -6.56 16.74
C ARG A 285 -13.72 -5.68 16.03
N SER A 286 -12.82 -5.09 16.83
CA SER A 286 -11.64 -4.39 16.30
C SER A 286 -10.57 -5.41 15.95
N ILE A 287 -9.96 -5.22 14.80
CA ILE A 287 -8.81 -5.99 14.33
C ILE A 287 -7.67 -5.00 14.09
N GLY A 288 -6.49 -5.36 14.57
CA GLY A 288 -5.27 -4.58 14.48
C GLY A 288 -4.18 -5.31 13.70
N LEU A 289 -3.34 -4.55 13.01
CA LEU A 289 -2.11 -5.04 12.40
C LEU A 289 -0.98 -4.07 12.75
N HIS A 290 0.02 -4.58 13.45
CA HIS A 290 1.25 -3.88 13.74
C HIS A 290 2.32 -4.33 12.75
N LEU A 291 2.97 -3.38 12.09
CA LEU A 291 4.01 -3.64 11.09
C LEU A 291 5.27 -2.87 11.44
N GLU A 292 6.41 -3.55 11.34
CA GLU A 292 7.74 -2.95 11.45
C GLU A 292 8.44 -2.99 10.10
N GLN A 293 8.91 -1.84 9.65
CA GLN A 293 9.63 -1.68 8.40
C GLN A 293 10.80 -0.71 8.58
N GLY A 294 12.02 -1.24 8.65
CA GLY A 294 13.21 -0.48 8.95
C GLY A 294 13.12 0.17 10.33
N GLU A 295 13.11 1.49 10.38
CA GLU A 295 12.94 2.26 11.63
C GLU A 295 11.51 2.76 11.85
N THR A 296 10.56 2.38 10.98
CA THR A 296 9.18 2.86 11.04
C THR A 296 8.23 1.77 11.51
N GLU A 297 7.40 2.12 12.48
CA GLU A 297 6.33 1.27 13.00
C GLU A 297 4.97 1.81 12.54
N TYR A 298 4.10 0.91 12.07
CA TYR A 298 2.74 1.23 11.65
C TYR A 298 1.74 0.42 12.45
N MET A 299 0.74 1.10 13.02
CA MET A 299 -0.40 0.47 13.67
C MET A 299 -1.65 0.77 12.85
N LEU A 300 -2.22 -0.27 12.25
CA LEU A 300 -3.44 -0.21 11.46
C LEU A 300 -4.57 -0.87 12.23
N SER A 301 -5.75 -0.31 12.16
CA SER A 301 -6.93 -0.87 12.83
C SER A 301 -8.16 -0.72 11.96
N ASN A 302 -8.98 -1.77 11.93
CA ASN A 302 -10.31 -1.74 11.35
C ASN A 302 -11.30 -2.42 12.30
N SER A 303 -12.59 -2.23 12.13
CA SER A 303 -13.60 -3.02 12.86
C SER A 303 -14.51 -3.73 11.90
N MET A 304 -14.86 -4.99 12.18
CA MET A 304 -15.67 -5.80 11.27
C MET A 304 -16.56 -6.75 12.06
N VAL A 305 -17.65 -7.18 11.42
CA VAL A 305 -18.54 -8.21 11.96
C VAL A 305 -17.86 -9.56 11.75
N ILE A 306 -17.63 -10.28 12.85
CA ILE A 306 -17.05 -11.62 12.79
C ILE A 306 -18.20 -12.63 12.62
N PRO A 307 -18.10 -13.60 11.69
CA PRO A 307 -19.15 -14.58 11.45
C PRO A 307 -19.42 -15.43 12.70
N LEU A 308 -20.70 -15.76 12.91
CA LEU A 308 -21.11 -16.65 13.99
C LEU A 308 -20.58 -18.07 13.72
N ALA A 309 -19.95 -18.69 14.72
CA ALA A 309 -19.60 -20.11 14.64
C ALA A 309 -20.86 -20.97 14.46
N SER A 310 -20.80 -22.01 13.65
CA SER A 310 -21.92 -22.93 13.47
C SER A 310 -22.23 -23.69 14.76
N TYR A 311 -23.46 -24.17 14.89
CA TYR A 311 -23.87 -24.96 16.08
C TYR A 311 -23.00 -26.21 16.29
N GLU A 312 -22.55 -26.85 15.21
CA GLU A 312 -21.68 -28.02 15.29
C GLU A 312 -20.27 -27.66 15.75
N GLU A 313 -19.70 -26.55 15.26
CA GLU A 313 -18.43 -26.00 15.74
C GLU A 313 -18.51 -25.61 17.21
N ILE A 314 -19.55 -24.86 17.62
CA ILE A 314 -19.79 -24.47 19.02
C ILE A 314 -19.90 -25.70 19.92
N LYS A 315 -20.61 -26.74 19.49
CA LYS A 315 -20.75 -27.99 20.25
C LYS A 315 -19.41 -28.70 20.39
N ASN A 316 -18.62 -28.80 19.32
CA ASN A 316 -17.29 -29.42 19.35
C ASN A 316 -16.33 -28.62 20.25
N LEU A 317 -16.30 -27.29 20.14
CA LEU A 317 -15.53 -26.40 21.03
C LEU A 317 -15.92 -26.55 22.49
N SER A 318 -17.22 -26.62 22.78
CA SER A 318 -17.70 -26.82 24.16
C SER A 318 -17.23 -28.16 24.74
N GLN A 319 -17.03 -29.17 23.89
CA GLN A 319 -16.53 -30.48 24.29
C GLN A 319 -15.01 -30.44 24.48
N ILE A 320 -14.27 -29.85 23.53
CA ILE A 320 -12.81 -29.64 23.63
C ILE A 320 -12.45 -28.86 24.89
N ARG A 321 -13.19 -27.78 25.20
CA ARG A 321 -12.96 -26.98 26.43
C ARG A 321 -13.21 -27.78 27.69
N LYS A 322 -14.22 -28.66 27.71
CA LYS A 322 -14.46 -29.55 28.86
C LYS A 322 -13.33 -30.55 29.03
N ASP A 323 -12.88 -31.15 27.93
CA ASP A 323 -11.81 -32.15 27.95
C ASP A 323 -10.47 -31.51 28.37
N ALA A 324 -10.16 -30.30 27.89
CA ALA A 324 -8.98 -29.54 28.30
C ALA A 324 -9.02 -29.13 29.79
N ALA A 325 -10.18 -28.67 30.29
CA ALA A 325 -10.36 -28.33 31.70
C ALA A 325 -10.25 -29.57 32.61
N GLU A 326 -10.75 -30.72 32.17
CA GLU A 326 -10.60 -32.00 32.87
C GLU A 326 -9.11 -32.43 32.91
N GLU A 327 -8.37 -32.27 31.80
CA GLU A 327 -6.94 -32.57 31.72
C GLU A 327 -6.11 -31.64 32.62
N GLU A 328 -6.40 -30.34 32.65
CA GLU A 328 -5.73 -29.38 33.53
C GLU A 328 -6.00 -29.70 35.00
N ARG A 329 -7.24 -30.08 35.34
CA ARG A 329 -7.61 -30.52 36.69
C ARG A 329 -6.84 -31.78 37.11
N LEU A 330 -6.75 -32.78 36.23
CA LEU A 330 -5.99 -34.00 36.47
C LEU A 330 -4.50 -33.73 36.65
N LYS A 331 -3.89 -32.86 35.83
CA LYS A 331 -2.49 -32.44 35.98
C LYS A 331 -2.25 -31.74 37.31
N LYS A 332 -3.18 -30.89 37.75
CA LYS A 332 -3.10 -30.19 39.04
C LYS A 332 -3.20 -31.16 40.22
N GLU A 333 -4.14 -32.11 40.17
CA GLU A 333 -4.27 -33.18 41.17
C GLU A 333 -3.03 -34.08 41.21
N GLU A 334 -2.42 -34.41 40.06
CA GLU A 334 -1.17 -35.17 40.00
C GLU A 334 0.00 -34.40 40.62
N LEU A 335 0.09 -33.09 40.35
CA LEU A 335 1.12 -32.22 40.92
C LEU A 335 0.99 -32.10 42.43
N GLU A 336 -0.24 -31.92 42.95
CA GLU A 336 -0.54 -31.89 44.39
C GLU A 336 -0.20 -33.24 45.06
N ASN A 337 -0.54 -34.37 44.42
CA ASN A 337 -0.19 -35.69 44.93
C ASN A 337 1.33 -35.91 44.97
N ARG A 338 2.07 -35.45 43.95
CA ARG A 338 3.53 -35.47 43.94
C ARG A 338 4.11 -34.61 45.07
N LEU A 339 3.57 -33.41 45.30
CA LEU A 339 4.00 -32.51 46.36
C LEU A 339 3.79 -33.16 47.74
N ASN A 340 2.61 -33.71 47.99
CA ASN A 340 2.29 -34.42 49.23
C ASN A 340 3.18 -35.65 49.45
N SER A 341 3.56 -36.36 48.38
CA SER A 341 4.48 -37.50 48.47
C SER A 341 5.91 -37.07 48.81
N LEU A 342 6.35 -35.91 48.33
CA LEU A 342 7.64 -35.31 48.67
C LEU A 342 7.69 -34.89 50.14
N ASP A 343 6.63 -34.25 50.63
CA ASP A 343 6.49 -33.86 52.04
C ASP A 343 6.55 -35.07 52.98
N ALA A 344 5.92 -36.18 52.60
CA ALA A 344 5.97 -37.45 53.33
C ALA A 344 7.37 -38.09 53.34
N ILE A 345 8.12 -38.01 52.23
CA ILE A 345 9.51 -38.50 52.16
C ILE A 345 10.44 -37.64 53.02
N THR A 346 10.26 -36.31 53.04
CA THR A 346 11.00 -35.42 53.95
C THR A 346 10.65 -35.68 55.42
N ALA A 347 9.42 -36.09 55.72
CA ALA A 347 9.02 -36.50 57.06
C ALA A 347 9.63 -37.85 57.49
N GLU A 348 9.74 -38.83 56.58
CA GLU A 348 10.39 -40.12 56.85
C GLU A 348 11.92 -40.03 56.94
N LEU A 349 12.55 -39.07 56.26
CA LEU A 349 13.98 -38.78 56.40
C LEU A 349 14.32 -37.93 57.64
N GLY A 350 13.32 -37.51 58.41
CA GLY A 350 13.44 -36.62 59.57
C GLY A 350 13.82 -37.27 60.90
N ASP A 351 13.95 -38.61 61.00
CA ASP A 351 14.25 -39.30 62.27
C ASP A 351 15.73 -39.73 62.41
N LYS A 352 16.66 -38.85 62.01
CA LYS A 352 18.02 -38.82 62.53
C LYS A 352 18.41 -37.40 62.89
N SER A 353 18.31 -37.12 64.18
CA SER A 353 18.74 -35.91 64.87
C SER A 353 20.11 -35.38 64.44
N VAL A 354 20.15 -34.12 64.00
CA VAL A 354 21.08 -33.12 64.58
C VAL A 354 20.29 -31.84 64.83
N SER A 355 20.49 -31.33 66.03
CA SER A 355 19.90 -30.17 66.66
C SER A 355 20.28 -28.83 66.03
N ASP A 356 19.39 -27.87 66.29
CA ASP A 356 19.56 -26.42 66.36
C ASP A 356 19.35 -25.55 65.09
N ASN A 357 18.16 -24.95 65.13
CA ASN A 357 17.81 -23.57 64.82
C ASN A 357 17.41 -23.17 63.38
N SER A 358 16.09 -23.32 63.17
CA SER A 358 15.15 -22.24 62.84
C SER A 358 15.35 -21.49 61.52
N LEU A 359 14.86 -22.10 60.44
CA LEU A 359 14.28 -21.39 59.31
C LEU A 359 12.76 -21.33 59.51
N PHE A 360 12.32 -20.38 60.34
CA PHE A 360 10.95 -19.90 60.31
C PHE A 360 10.93 -18.70 59.37
N PHE A 361 10.33 -18.87 58.19
CA PHE A 361 10.09 -17.79 57.26
C PHE A 361 8.96 -16.90 57.86
N SER A 362 9.38 -15.99 58.73
CA SER A 362 8.59 -14.92 59.31
C SER A 362 8.32 -13.87 58.23
N LEU A 363 7.25 -14.06 57.47
CA LEU A 363 6.64 -13.04 56.63
C LEU A 363 5.44 -12.47 57.42
N ALA A 364 5.75 -11.73 58.48
CA ALA A 364 4.82 -10.95 59.27
C ALA A 364 5.62 -9.88 60.04
N SER A 365 5.77 -8.70 59.43
CA SER A 365 5.99 -7.44 60.12
C SER A 365 4.81 -6.57 59.70
N GLU A 366 3.80 -6.49 60.56
CA GLU A 366 3.57 -5.34 61.45
C GLU A 366 3.19 -4.10 60.64
N GLU A 367 1.87 -3.90 60.64
CA GLU A 367 1.15 -2.67 60.36
C GLU A 367 1.80 -1.49 61.09
N ASP A 368 2.29 -0.51 60.33
CA ASP A 368 2.19 0.89 60.71
C ASP A 368 1.09 1.48 59.82
N ASP A 369 -0.12 1.58 60.39
CA ASP A 369 -1.25 2.31 59.83
C ASP A 369 -0.94 3.82 59.84
N GLU A 370 -0.32 4.33 58.77
CA GLU A 370 -0.63 5.68 58.30
C GLU A 370 -1.83 5.58 57.36
N GLU A 371 -3.02 5.91 57.87
CA GLU A 371 -4.22 6.18 57.07
C GLU A 371 -3.92 7.29 56.05
N THR A 372 -3.37 6.93 54.88
CA THR A 372 -3.48 7.78 53.70
C THR A 372 -4.86 7.56 53.11
N GLU A 373 -5.79 8.48 53.39
CA GLU A 373 -7.10 8.51 52.73
C GLU A 373 -6.90 8.35 51.21
N PRO A 374 -7.72 7.52 50.52
CA PRO A 374 -7.63 7.39 49.07
C PRO A 374 -7.88 8.76 48.44
N LEU A 375 -6.84 9.31 47.81
CA LEU A 375 -6.92 10.54 47.04
C LEU A 375 -8.10 10.42 46.07
N THR A 376 -9.13 11.24 46.29
CA THR A 376 -10.28 11.31 45.40
C THR A 376 -9.80 11.59 43.98
N PHE A 377 -10.47 11.03 42.97
CA PHE A 377 -10.17 11.23 41.54
C PHE A 377 -9.89 12.71 41.21
N ARG A 378 -10.59 13.62 41.89
CA ARG A 378 -10.44 15.07 41.74
C ARG A 378 -9.07 15.61 42.22
N GLN A 379 -8.49 15.04 43.28
CA GLN A 379 -7.16 15.41 43.79
C GLN A 379 -6.04 14.79 42.96
N ALA A 380 -6.22 13.55 42.46
CA ALA A 380 -5.29 12.92 41.53
C ALA A 380 -5.20 13.69 40.19
N VAL A 381 -6.36 14.08 39.65
CA VAL A 381 -6.45 14.91 38.43
C VAL A 381 -5.85 16.31 38.67
N PHE A 382 -6.08 16.93 39.83
CA PHE A 382 -5.47 18.23 40.14
C PHE A 382 -3.95 18.16 40.18
N ARG A 383 -3.38 17.09 40.74
CA ARG A 383 -1.92 16.89 40.82
C ARG A 383 -1.30 16.70 39.45
N ILE A 384 -1.92 15.89 38.58
CA ILE A 384 -1.50 15.68 37.18
C ILE A 384 -1.57 16.99 36.38
N ILE A 385 -2.61 17.81 36.59
CA ILE A 385 -2.76 19.11 35.93
C ILE A 385 -1.72 20.13 36.43
N THR A 386 -1.39 20.14 37.72
CA THR A 386 -0.38 21.07 38.25
C THR A 386 1.05 20.68 37.89
N GLU A 387 1.35 19.39 37.79
CA GLU A 387 2.69 18.90 37.44
C GLU A 387 2.96 18.98 35.92
N ASN A 388 1.92 18.86 35.08
CA ASN A 388 2.04 18.92 33.62
C ASN A 388 1.51 20.20 32.96
N GLY A 389 0.88 21.11 33.73
CA GLY A 389 0.26 22.32 33.20
C GLY A 389 1.24 23.26 32.50
N THR A 390 2.50 23.28 32.93
CA THR A 390 3.57 24.03 32.26
C THR A 390 3.89 23.46 30.88
N TRP A 391 3.90 22.14 30.71
CA TRP A 391 4.13 21.50 29.41
C TRP A 391 2.97 21.70 28.44
N ILE A 392 1.74 21.60 28.93
CA ILE A 392 0.53 21.87 28.13
C ILE A 392 0.51 23.33 27.65
N ALA A 393 0.91 24.28 28.50
CA ALA A 393 1.00 25.70 28.13
C ALA A 393 2.10 25.96 27.08
N ILE A 394 3.22 25.26 27.16
CA ILE A 394 4.32 25.36 26.17
C ILE A 394 3.86 24.82 24.81
N ILE A 395 3.18 23.67 24.77
CA ILE A 395 2.66 23.08 23.53
C ILE A 395 1.63 24.02 22.88
N PHE A 396 0.73 24.61 23.66
CA PHE A 396 -0.22 25.60 23.16
C PHE A 396 0.47 26.86 22.62
N LEU A 397 1.54 27.32 23.26
CA LEU A 397 2.32 28.48 22.80
C LEU A 397 3.00 28.17 21.45
N ILE A 398 3.58 26.98 21.30
CA ILE A 398 4.22 26.54 20.05
C ILE A 398 3.19 26.45 18.92
N MET A 399 2.02 25.85 19.19
CA MET A 399 0.93 25.80 18.20
C MET A 399 0.42 27.20 17.81
N LEU A 400 0.30 28.12 18.78
CA LEU A 400 -0.13 29.49 18.52
C LEU A 400 0.89 30.25 17.64
N VAL A 401 2.18 30.08 17.90
CA VAL A 401 3.25 30.69 17.10
C VAL A 401 3.29 30.11 15.69
N SER A 402 3.18 28.79 15.54
CA SER A 402 3.07 28.14 14.22
C SER A 402 1.83 28.59 13.44
N TYR A 403 0.69 28.76 14.11
CA TYR A 403 -0.55 29.25 13.49
C TYR A 403 -0.41 30.70 12.99
N ILE A 404 0.24 31.58 13.76
CA ILE A 404 0.49 32.98 13.35
C ILE A 404 1.48 33.05 12.19
N VAL A 405 2.52 32.20 12.17
CA VAL A 405 3.52 32.17 11.10
C VAL A 405 2.94 31.63 9.78
N THR A 406 2.11 30.59 9.84
CA THR A 406 1.47 29.99 8.66
C THR A 406 0.39 30.90 8.05
N THR A 407 -0.46 31.51 8.88
CA THR A 407 -1.48 32.46 8.41
C THR A 407 -0.89 33.79 7.91
N GLY A 408 0.28 34.19 8.41
CA GLY A 408 1.03 35.36 7.91
C GLY A 408 1.67 35.15 6.52
N ARG A 409 2.04 33.91 6.17
CA ARG A 409 2.65 33.56 4.87
C ARG A 409 1.62 33.51 3.73
N ASN A 410 0.41 33.01 4.00
CA ASN A 410 -0.64 32.90 2.98
C ASN A 410 -1.24 34.24 2.52
N ARG A 411 -0.97 35.36 3.21
CA ARG A 411 -1.38 36.70 2.74
C ARG A 411 -0.39 37.37 1.80
N ARG A 412 0.80 36.79 1.55
CA ARG A 412 1.83 37.40 0.69
C ARG A 412 2.06 36.70 -0.66
N MET A 413 1.42 35.56 -0.93
CA MET A 413 1.64 34.81 -2.20
C MET A 413 0.57 35.01 -3.29
N ASN A 414 -0.36 35.96 -3.13
CA ASN A 414 -1.15 36.44 -4.27
C ASN A 414 -0.48 37.65 -4.90
N GLY A 415 0.53 37.38 -5.74
CA GLY A 415 1.08 38.36 -6.65
C GLY A 415 2.57 38.22 -6.89
N LYS A 416 2.95 37.29 -7.77
CA LYS A 416 3.79 37.54 -8.95
C LYS A 416 4.24 36.22 -9.58
N PHE A 417 3.87 36.06 -10.85
CA PHE A 417 4.53 35.17 -11.81
C PHE A 417 5.97 35.65 -12.01
N GLU A 418 6.93 34.73 -11.96
CA GLU A 418 8.23 34.88 -12.61
C GLU A 418 8.78 33.50 -13.00
N GLU A 419 9.36 33.43 -14.21
CA GLU A 419 9.94 32.26 -14.86
C GLU A 419 11.10 31.66 -14.05
N GLU A 420 11.09 30.35 -13.81
CA GLU A 420 12.18 29.66 -13.11
C GLU A 420 13.07 28.87 -14.09
N LYS A 421 14.37 29.12 -13.96
CA LYS A 421 15.47 28.53 -14.72
C LYS A 421 15.71 27.09 -14.32
N VAL A 422 16.13 26.30 -15.31
CA VAL A 422 16.67 24.94 -15.17
C VAL A 422 17.91 24.95 -14.26
N GLU A 423 17.85 24.24 -13.14
CA GLU A 423 18.99 23.92 -12.28
C GLU A 423 19.45 22.48 -12.49
N ASP A 424 20.77 22.32 -12.56
CA ASP A 424 21.51 21.11 -12.88
C ASP A 424 21.32 19.99 -11.83
N THR A 425 21.01 18.79 -12.31
CA THR A 425 20.91 17.56 -11.49
C THR A 425 22.30 17.08 -11.02
N ASN A 426 22.44 16.92 -9.71
CA ASN A 426 23.57 16.25 -9.05
C ASN A 426 23.71 14.78 -9.55
N ILE A 427 24.88 14.46 -10.09
CA ILE A 427 25.29 13.11 -10.50
C ILE A 427 26.09 12.49 -9.34
N MET A 428 25.58 11.39 -8.78
CA MET A 428 26.24 10.63 -7.72
C MET A 428 27.17 9.59 -8.36
N HIS A 429 28.49 9.80 -8.24
CA HIS A 429 29.50 8.82 -8.63
C HIS A 429 29.62 7.73 -7.53
N MET A 430 29.40 6.46 -7.89
CA MET A 430 29.83 5.31 -7.11
C MET A 430 30.76 4.43 -7.97
N ASP A 431 32.07 4.57 -7.76
CA ASP A 431 33.08 3.67 -8.31
C ASP A 431 33.20 2.42 -7.40
N GLY A 432 32.38 1.41 -7.68
CA GLY A 432 32.58 0.05 -7.20
C GLY A 432 33.58 -0.69 -8.10
N TYR A 433 34.53 -1.42 -7.51
CA TYR A 433 35.50 -2.25 -8.24
C TYR A 433 34.77 -3.41 -8.95
N ILE A 434 34.76 -3.39 -10.28
CA ILE A 434 34.17 -4.45 -11.12
C ILE A 434 35.20 -5.56 -11.30
N THR A 435 34.84 -6.81 -11.02
CA THR A 435 35.72 -7.96 -11.29
C THR A 435 35.37 -8.70 -12.58
N GLU A 436 34.09 -8.83 -12.93
CA GLU A 436 33.61 -9.48 -14.18
C GLU A 436 32.17 -9.02 -14.50
N GLY A 437 31.91 -8.42 -15.67
CA GLY A 437 30.56 -7.98 -16.06
C GLY A 437 30.49 -7.16 -17.36
N ILE A 438 29.49 -6.27 -17.45
CA ILE A 438 29.43 -5.26 -18.51
C ILE A 438 29.23 -3.85 -17.94
N ARG A 439 29.64 -2.86 -18.72
CA ARG A 439 29.38 -1.45 -18.49
C ARG A 439 28.62 -0.87 -19.68
N LEU A 440 27.54 -0.16 -19.40
CA LEU A 440 26.77 0.60 -20.36
C LEU A 440 27.17 2.07 -20.25
N VAL A 441 27.73 2.62 -21.32
CA VAL A 441 28.15 4.04 -21.36
C VAL A 441 27.20 4.81 -22.26
N ASN A 442 26.60 5.88 -21.74
CA ASN A 442 25.76 6.74 -22.57
C ASN A 442 26.63 7.48 -23.59
N ILE A 443 26.29 7.32 -24.88
CA ILE A 443 27.08 7.88 -25.99
C ILE A 443 26.94 9.40 -26.05
N ASP A 444 25.76 9.91 -25.70
CA ASP A 444 25.44 11.34 -25.73
C ASP A 444 25.93 12.05 -24.46
N GLN A 445 26.13 11.30 -23.37
CA GLN A 445 26.63 11.78 -22.08
C GLN A 445 27.62 10.78 -21.48
N THR A 446 28.90 10.83 -21.89
CA THR A 446 29.91 9.82 -21.54
C THR A 446 30.21 9.69 -20.06
N ASP A 447 29.85 10.69 -19.26
CA ASP A 447 30.01 10.69 -17.81
C ASP A 447 28.95 9.81 -17.12
N ILE A 448 27.87 9.46 -17.83
CA ILE A 448 26.82 8.59 -17.35
C ILE A 448 27.13 7.16 -17.79
N GLN A 449 27.48 6.32 -16.81
CA GLN A 449 27.79 4.92 -17.00
C GLN A 449 27.06 4.07 -15.97
N TYR A 450 26.61 2.89 -16.39
CA TYR A 450 25.93 1.91 -15.55
C TYR A 450 26.70 0.60 -15.60
N THR A 451 26.86 -0.06 -14.46
CA THR A 451 27.60 -1.31 -14.36
C THR A 451 26.65 -2.44 -14.01
N LEU A 452 26.81 -3.58 -14.68
CA LEU A 452 26.06 -4.80 -14.44
C LEU A 452 27.03 -5.95 -14.21
N ASN A 453 26.90 -6.64 -13.08
CA ASN A 453 27.73 -7.79 -12.73
C ASN A 453 27.14 -9.10 -13.27
N VAL A 454 27.97 -10.14 -13.39
CA VAL A 454 27.50 -11.49 -13.71
C VAL A 454 26.43 -11.95 -12.70
N GLY A 455 25.30 -12.46 -13.20
CA GLY A 455 24.16 -12.91 -12.42
C GLY A 455 23.11 -11.82 -12.16
N GLU A 456 23.38 -10.56 -12.54
CA GLU A 456 22.40 -9.49 -12.43
C GLU A 456 21.47 -9.44 -13.65
N GLU A 457 20.23 -9.06 -13.36
CA GLU A 457 19.24 -8.65 -14.35
C GLU A 457 18.86 -7.20 -14.07
N LYS A 458 18.76 -6.37 -15.12
CA LYS A 458 18.44 -4.95 -14.99
C LYS A 458 17.43 -4.51 -16.03
N VAL A 459 16.34 -3.90 -15.57
CA VAL A 459 15.32 -3.31 -16.43
C VAL A 459 15.71 -1.86 -16.77
N ILE A 460 15.66 -1.52 -18.05
CA ILE A 460 15.94 -0.19 -18.57
C ILE A 460 14.66 0.40 -19.16
N GLY A 461 14.33 1.64 -18.81
CA GLY A 461 13.13 2.31 -19.32
C GLY A 461 12.95 3.72 -18.79
N ARG A 462 11.78 4.31 -19.06
CA ARG A 462 11.44 5.68 -18.67
C ARG A 462 11.04 5.77 -17.19
N SER A 463 10.42 4.74 -16.62
CA SER A 463 9.87 4.80 -15.26
C SER A 463 10.97 4.64 -14.20
N ARG A 464 11.06 5.60 -13.25
CA ARG A 464 11.96 5.49 -12.08
C ARG A 464 11.53 4.42 -11.09
N ALA A 465 10.23 4.14 -11.00
CA ALA A 465 9.68 3.16 -10.07
C ALA A 465 9.86 1.72 -10.57
N ARG A 466 9.89 1.52 -11.89
CA ARG A 466 9.85 0.17 -12.51
C ARG A 466 11.13 -0.24 -13.25
N CYS A 467 12.16 0.61 -13.24
CA CYS A 467 13.42 0.34 -13.92
C CYS A 467 14.60 0.56 -12.99
N ASP A 468 15.55 -0.38 -13.01
CA ASP A 468 16.84 -0.20 -12.35
C ASP A 468 17.67 0.92 -12.99
N ILE A 469 17.55 1.09 -14.31
CA ILE A 469 18.20 2.15 -15.08
C ILE A 469 17.10 2.99 -15.75
N ALA A 470 16.84 4.17 -15.19
CA ALA A 470 15.73 5.02 -15.61
C ALA A 470 16.17 6.27 -16.39
N PHE A 471 15.50 6.52 -17.52
CA PHE A 471 15.64 7.73 -18.34
C PHE A 471 14.30 8.51 -18.37
N PRO A 472 13.90 9.15 -17.26
CA PRO A 472 12.56 9.74 -17.11
C PRO A 472 12.27 10.89 -18.07
N LEU A 473 13.30 11.51 -18.65
CA LEU A 473 13.18 12.61 -19.60
C LEU A 473 13.06 12.12 -21.05
N ASP A 474 13.36 10.85 -21.35
CA ASP A 474 13.26 10.31 -22.71
C ASP A 474 11.83 9.87 -23.01
N ARG A 475 11.02 10.79 -23.56
CA ARG A 475 9.62 10.54 -23.88
C ARG A 475 9.42 9.48 -24.98
N ALA A 476 10.44 9.21 -25.80
CA ALA A 476 10.39 8.18 -26.83
C ALA A 476 10.71 6.78 -26.29
N MET A 477 11.13 6.68 -25.03
CA MET A 477 11.38 5.41 -24.34
C MET A 477 10.11 4.96 -23.60
N ALA A 478 9.78 3.67 -23.70
CA ALA A 478 8.69 3.05 -22.97
C ALA A 478 8.98 3.01 -21.46
N SER A 479 7.92 2.84 -20.65
CA SER A 479 8.03 2.76 -19.19
C SER A 479 9.00 1.68 -18.74
N ARG A 480 8.96 0.50 -19.39
CA ARG A 480 9.98 -0.56 -19.36
C ARG A 480 10.34 -0.88 -20.81
N GLN A 481 11.51 -0.47 -21.27
CA GLN A 481 11.91 -0.60 -22.68
C GLN A 481 12.60 -1.94 -22.95
N ALA A 482 13.52 -2.33 -22.09
CA ALA A 482 14.31 -3.54 -22.29
C ALA A 482 14.80 -4.13 -20.96
N LEU A 483 15.10 -5.42 -20.98
CA LEU A 483 15.74 -6.14 -19.87
C LEU A 483 17.12 -6.61 -20.32
N ILE A 484 18.15 -6.41 -19.50
CA ILE A 484 19.48 -6.97 -19.72
C ILE A 484 19.76 -8.01 -18.65
N ARG A 485 20.18 -9.21 -19.07
CA ARG A 485 20.64 -10.29 -18.21
C ARG A 485 22.11 -10.60 -18.47
N ILE A 486 22.92 -10.71 -17.42
CA ILE A 486 24.34 -11.08 -17.55
C ILE A 486 24.55 -12.50 -17.06
N GLY A 487 24.89 -13.40 -17.99
CA GLY A 487 25.22 -14.79 -17.71
C GLY A 487 26.71 -15.08 -17.79
N LYS A 488 27.11 -16.23 -17.25
CA LYS A 488 28.43 -16.82 -17.46
C LYS A 488 28.24 -18.26 -17.91
N ASP A 489 28.83 -18.59 -19.05
CA ASP A 489 28.79 -19.93 -19.59
C ASP A 489 29.63 -20.87 -18.70
N MET A 490 29.02 -21.95 -18.22
CA MET A 490 29.63 -22.88 -17.25
C MET A 490 30.76 -23.73 -17.87
N GLU A 491 30.77 -23.93 -19.18
CA GLU A 491 31.75 -24.77 -19.87
C GLU A 491 32.96 -23.96 -20.36
N THR A 492 32.73 -22.73 -20.82
CA THR A 492 33.76 -21.86 -21.41
C THR A 492 34.22 -20.74 -20.47
N GLY A 493 33.49 -20.50 -19.37
CA GLY A 493 33.75 -19.40 -18.44
C GLY A 493 33.54 -18.01 -19.03
N SER A 494 33.00 -17.91 -20.25
CA SER A 494 32.81 -16.64 -20.96
C SER A 494 31.56 -15.92 -20.48
N ILE A 495 31.65 -14.60 -20.32
CA ILE A 495 30.53 -13.73 -19.96
C ILE A 495 29.71 -13.45 -21.21
N SER A 496 28.39 -13.51 -21.08
CA SER A 496 27.46 -13.10 -22.13
C SER A 496 26.37 -12.21 -21.56
N ALA A 497 26.07 -11.12 -22.26
CA ALA A 497 24.95 -10.24 -21.95
C ALA A 497 23.83 -10.49 -22.96
N TYR A 498 22.61 -10.73 -22.48
CA TYR A 498 21.43 -10.91 -23.29
C TYR A 498 20.47 -9.74 -23.09
N LEU A 499 20.06 -9.09 -24.18
CA LEU A 499 19.08 -8.01 -24.18
C LEU A 499 17.75 -8.56 -24.68
N GLU A 500 16.71 -8.43 -23.88
CA GLU A 500 15.34 -8.75 -24.24
C GLU A 500 14.56 -7.45 -24.44
N ASN A 501 13.85 -7.34 -25.57
CA ASN A 501 13.01 -6.19 -25.83
C ASN A 501 11.67 -6.37 -25.10
N LEU A 502 11.34 -5.43 -24.21
CA LEU A 502 10.07 -5.44 -23.47
C LEU A 502 9.00 -4.55 -24.14
N ASP A 503 9.38 -3.79 -25.17
CA ASP A 503 8.51 -2.88 -25.92
C ASP A 503 8.02 -3.51 -27.23
N THR A 504 6.71 -3.42 -27.48
CA THR A 504 6.06 -4.00 -28.66
C THR A 504 6.02 -3.06 -29.87
N GLN A 505 6.45 -1.80 -29.72
CA GLN A 505 6.52 -0.83 -30.83
C GLN A 505 7.87 -0.77 -31.54
N GLY A 506 8.80 -1.70 -31.26
CA GLY A 506 10.06 -1.84 -31.99
C GLY A 506 11.09 -0.74 -31.69
N GLY A 507 10.98 -0.09 -30.53
CA GLY A 507 11.87 1.01 -30.11
C GLY A 507 13.28 0.57 -29.68
N THR A 508 13.52 -0.73 -29.54
CA THR A 508 14.80 -1.32 -29.12
C THR A 508 15.59 -1.84 -30.31
N SER A 509 16.81 -1.33 -30.51
CA SER A 509 17.72 -1.85 -31.54
C SER A 509 19.15 -1.96 -31.05
N VAL A 510 19.90 -2.91 -31.60
CA VAL A 510 21.33 -3.12 -31.34
C VAL A 510 22.07 -3.00 -32.68
N ASP A 511 23.02 -2.08 -32.76
CA ASP A 511 23.78 -1.77 -33.98
C ASP A 511 22.89 -1.45 -35.20
N ASN A 512 21.73 -0.84 -34.93
CA ASN A 512 20.63 -0.51 -35.87
C ASN A 512 19.79 -1.69 -36.36
N GLU A 513 19.95 -2.88 -35.78
CA GLU A 513 19.05 -4.01 -36.00
C GLU A 513 18.00 -4.06 -34.89
N VAL A 514 16.72 -4.12 -35.27
CA VAL A 514 15.60 -4.13 -34.32
C VAL A 514 15.55 -5.47 -33.59
N VAL A 515 15.41 -5.42 -32.27
CA VAL A 515 15.35 -6.62 -31.42
C VAL A 515 13.88 -7.03 -31.23
N ILE A 516 13.53 -8.25 -31.67
CA ILE A 516 12.16 -8.77 -31.60
C ILE A 516 11.97 -9.67 -30.38
N ASP A 517 12.72 -10.77 -30.27
CA ASP A 517 12.60 -11.75 -29.16
C ASP A 517 13.79 -11.70 -28.17
N GLY A 518 14.82 -10.92 -28.51
CA GLY A 518 16.05 -10.73 -27.74
C GLY A 518 17.33 -11.05 -28.52
N ILE A 519 18.47 -10.55 -28.04
CA ILE A 519 19.76 -10.64 -28.72
C ILE A 519 20.93 -10.68 -27.73
N THR A 520 21.94 -11.48 -28.03
CA THR A 520 23.21 -11.45 -27.28
C THR A 520 24.05 -10.24 -27.70
N LEU A 521 24.47 -9.45 -26.72
CA LEU A 521 25.22 -8.21 -26.95
C LEU A 521 26.72 -8.50 -27.15
N ALA A 522 27.29 -7.97 -28.22
CA ALA A 522 28.73 -8.00 -28.43
C ALA A 522 29.44 -6.87 -27.66
N ASN A 523 30.73 -7.06 -27.36
CA ASN A 523 31.54 -5.97 -26.82
C ASN A 523 31.65 -4.83 -27.85
N GLY A 524 31.31 -3.61 -27.44
CA GLY A 524 31.24 -2.43 -28.30
C GLY A 524 29.90 -2.18 -28.98
N ALA A 525 28.91 -3.08 -28.82
CA ALA A 525 27.58 -2.94 -29.41
C ALA A 525 26.88 -1.66 -28.93
N VAL A 526 26.12 -1.03 -29.81
CA VAL A 526 25.36 0.18 -29.52
C VAL A 526 23.87 -0.15 -29.40
N LEU A 527 23.34 0.00 -28.19
CA LEU A 527 21.93 -0.11 -27.88
C LEU A 527 21.26 1.24 -28.17
N LYS A 528 20.12 1.22 -28.85
CA LYS A 528 19.23 2.37 -28.97
C LYS A 528 17.89 1.99 -28.34
N LEU A 529 17.51 2.77 -27.32
CA LEU A 529 16.33 2.59 -26.48
C LEU A 529 15.58 3.93 -26.47
N GLY A 530 14.52 4.06 -27.27
CA GLY A 530 13.90 5.37 -27.51
C GLY A 530 14.87 6.36 -28.19
N SER A 531 15.13 7.49 -27.54
CA SER A 531 16.12 8.48 -28.00
C SER A 531 17.53 8.21 -27.45
N THR A 532 17.63 7.42 -26.38
CA THR A 532 18.86 7.16 -25.64
C THR A 532 19.73 6.11 -26.34
N ARG A 533 21.05 6.33 -26.33
CA ARG A 533 22.04 5.42 -26.94
C ARG A 533 23.11 5.02 -25.94
N LEU A 534 23.26 3.72 -25.73
CA LEU A 534 24.21 3.14 -24.78
C LEU A 534 25.21 2.24 -25.51
N ARG A 535 26.49 2.33 -25.18
CA ARG A 535 27.53 1.42 -25.66
C ARG A 535 27.85 0.36 -24.62
N VAL A 536 27.89 -0.89 -25.04
CA VAL A 536 28.25 -2.03 -24.21
C VAL A 536 29.77 -2.18 -24.15
N ILE A 537 30.33 -2.31 -22.97
CA ILE A 537 31.76 -2.59 -22.74
C ILE A 537 31.86 -3.76 -21.75
N TYR A 538 32.38 -4.90 -22.18
CA TYR A 538 32.67 -6.02 -21.28
C TYR A 538 33.88 -5.66 -20.41
N VAL A 539 33.79 -5.94 -19.10
CA VAL A 539 34.80 -5.57 -18.10
C VAL A 539 35.33 -6.80 -17.40
#